data_AF-A0A9P6D1Y7-F1
#
_entry.id   AF-A0A9P6D1Y7-F1
#
_cell.length_a   1.000
_cell.length_b   1.000
_cell.length_c   1.000
_cell.angle_alpha   90.00
_cell.angle_beta   90.00
_cell.angle_gamma   90.00
#
_symmetry.space_group_name_H-M   'P 1'
#
loop_
_entity.id
_entity.type
_entity.pdbx_description
1 polymer ?
#
loop_
_entity_poly.entity_id
_entity_poly.type
_entity_poly.pdbx_seq_one_letter_code
_entity_poly.pdbx_strand_id
1 'polypeptide(L)' 'QVLARVTVADLISLSRTSKEFRGLLLSRRSISVWKGALNAEGCLECPADLSEPAYAVLLFGGTNCYARIST' A
#
# COMPACT_ATOMS: atom_id res chain seq x y z
N GLN A 1 -6.47 12.87 13.77
CA GLN A 1 -6.96 11.62 13.15
C GLN A 1 -7.27 11.88 11.67
N VAL A 2 -6.30 11.75 10.75
CA VAL A 2 -6.47 12.13 9.31
C VAL A 2 -6.36 10.93 8.35
N LEU A 3 -5.67 9.85 8.73
CA LEU A 3 -5.47 8.67 7.87
C LEU A 3 -6.72 7.76 7.69
N ALA A 4 -7.80 8.01 8.43
CA ALA A 4 -9.00 7.14 8.43
C ALA A 4 -9.88 7.28 7.16
N ARG A 5 -9.61 8.26 6.30
CA ARG A 5 -10.33 8.48 5.03
C ARG A 5 -9.43 8.33 3.79
N VAL A 6 -8.23 7.79 3.97
CA VAL A 6 -7.24 7.70 2.91
C VAL A 6 -7.52 6.45 2.09
N THR A 7 -7.79 6.64 0.80
CA THR A 7 -8.05 5.53 -0.14
C THR A 7 -6.78 4.71 -0.35
N VAL A 8 -6.92 3.50 -0.89
CA VAL A 8 -5.75 2.67 -1.24
C VAL A 8 -4.84 3.40 -2.23
N ALA A 9 -5.41 4.16 -3.18
CA ALA A 9 -4.67 4.98 -4.14
C ALA A 9 -3.89 6.13 -3.49
N ASP A 10 -4.45 6.77 -2.47
CA ASP A 10 -3.76 7.82 -1.72
C ASP A 10 -2.61 7.26 -0.88
N LEU A 11 -2.79 6.07 -0.25
CA LEU A 11 -1.70 5.39 0.47
C LEU A 11 -0.54 5.06 -0.47
N ILE A 12 -0.84 4.59 -1.68
CA ILE A 12 0.17 4.32 -2.71
C ILE A 12 0.87 5.63 -3.11
N SER A 13 0.12 6.69 -3.36
CA SER A 13 0.67 8.00 -3.74
C SER A 13 1.55 8.60 -2.63
N LEU A 14 1.13 8.49 -1.36
CA LEU A 14 1.90 8.90 -0.19
C LEU A 14 3.19 8.10 -0.01
N SER A 15 3.12 6.79 -0.27
CA SER A 15 4.30 5.91 -0.21
C SER A 15 5.34 6.23 -1.30
N ARG A 16 4.90 6.84 -2.42
CA ARG A 16 5.77 7.24 -3.55
C ARG A 16 6.31 8.66 -3.41
N THR A 17 5.57 9.55 -2.77
CA THR A 17 5.91 10.98 -2.69
C THR A 17 6.88 11.31 -1.56
N SER A 18 6.95 10.51 -0.50
CA SER A 18 7.83 10.80 0.64
C SER A 18 8.56 9.58 1.16
N LYS A 19 9.87 9.71 1.36
CA LYS A 19 10.75 8.64 1.87
C LYS A 19 10.39 8.24 3.31
N GLU A 20 9.96 9.19 4.13
CA GLU A 20 9.50 8.96 5.51
C GLU A 20 8.18 8.17 5.52
N PHE A 21 7.21 8.61 4.71
CA PHE A 21 5.95 7.90 4.55
C PHE A 21 6.14 6.52 3.93
N ARG A 22 7.08 6.36 3.00
CA ARG A 22 7.47 5.06 2.46
C ARG A 22 7.95 4.12 3.56
N GLY A 23 8.86 4.58 4.43
CA GLY A 23 9.35 3.79 5.56
C GLY A 23 8.24 3.43 6.56
N LEU A 24 7.33 4.36 6.82
CA LEU A 24 6.21 4.15 7.74
C LEU A 24 5.11 3.26 7.15
N LEU A 25 4.76 3.43 5.87
CA LEU A 25 3.66 2.74 5.20
C LEU A 25 4.04 1.34 4.70
N LEU A 26 5.30 1.11 4.30
CA LEU A 26 5.78 -0.23 3.96
C LEU A 26 6.27 -1.02 5.19
N SER A 27 6.20 -0.44 6.39
CA SER A 27 6.50 -1.16 7.62
C SER A 27 5.42 -2.19 7.96
N ARG A 28 5.75 -3.22 8.75
CA ARG A 28 4.76 -4.15 9.32
C ARG A 28 3.71 -3.45 10.18
N ARG A 29 4.05 -2.31 10.80
CA ARG A 29 3.13 -1.56 11.68
C ARG A 29 1.93 -0.96 10.96
N SER A 30 2.06 -0.69 9.67
CA SER A 30 1.03 -0.08 8.83
C SER A 30 0.18 -1.10 8.09
N ILE A 31 0.41 -2.40 8.25
CA ILE A 31 -0.40 -3.47 7.62
C ILE A 31 -1.89 -3.30 7.94
N SER A 32 -2.23 -2.96 9.18
CA SER A 32 -3.61 -2.70 9.61
C SER A 32 -4.26 -1.54 8.85
N VAL A 33 -3.47 -0.53 8.45
CA VAL A 33 -3.96 0.60 7.64
C VAL A 33 -4.27 0.14 6.22
N TRP A 34 -3.39 -0.66 5.61
CA TRP A 34 -3.62 -1.24 4.28
C TRP A 34 -4.82 -2.19 4.27
N LYS A 35 -4.96 -3.06 5.28
CA LYS A 35 -6.13 -3.93 5.42
C LYS A 35 -7.42 -3.12 5.57
N GLY A 36 -7.41 -2.08 6.40
CA GLY A 36 -8.56 -1.20 6.57
C GLY A 36 -8.98 -0.52 5.27
N ALA A 37 -8.01 0.00 4.52
CA ALA A 37 -8.26 0.64 3.23
C ALA A 37 -8.74 -0.35 2.16
N LEU A 38 -8.12 -1.53 2.05
CA LEU A 38 -8.54 -2.58 1.11
C LEU A 38 -9.95 -3.08 1.42
N ASN A 39 -10.28 -3.27 2.71
CA ASN A 39 -11.61 -3.69 3.14
C ASN A 39 -12.66 -2.60 2.90
N ALA A 40 -12.31 -1.32 3.06
CA ALA A 40 -13.18 -0.20 2.75
C ALA A 40 -13.50 -0.09 1.25
N GLU A 41 -12.56 -0.48 0.39
CA GLU A 41 -12.74 -0.59 -1.07
C GLU A 41 -13.44 -1.90 -1.50
N GLY A 42 -13.79 -2.78 -0.56
CA GLY A 42 -14.41 -4.08 -0.85
C GLY A 42 -13.48 -5.05 -1.59
N CYS A 43 -12.16 -4.88 -1.42
CA CYS A 43 -11.17 -5.70 -2.11
C CYS A 43 -10.99 -7.06 -1.42
N LEU A 44 -10.61 -8.07 -2.21
CA LEU A 44 -10.37 -9.42 -1.71
C LEU A 44 -9.23 -9.44 -0.69
N GLU A 45 -9.24 -10.44 0.19
CA GLU A 45 -8.17 -10.65 1.14
C GLU A 45 -6.84 -10.89 0.42
N CYS A 46 -5.78 -10.22 0.90
CA CYS A 46 -4.45 -10.33 0.31
C CYS A 46 -3.98 -11.80 0.33
N PRO A 47 -3.50 -12.37 -0.79
CA PRO A 47 -2.95 -13.71 -0.82
C PRO A 47 -1.75 -13.84 0.12
N ALA A 48 -1.55 -15.00 0.73
CA ALA A 48 -0.43 -15.25 1.65
C ALA A 48 0.96 -15.05 1.02
N ASP A 49 1.06 -15.09 -0.31
CA ASP A 49 2.27 -14.85 -1.09
C ASP A 49 2.62 -13.36 -1.20
N LEU A 50 1.67 -12.46 -0.94
CA LEU A 50 1.81 -11.02 -1.13
C LEU A 50 1.69 -10.26 0.18
N SER A 51 2.46 -9.17 0.29
CA SER A 51 2.24 -8.18 1.35
C SER A 51 1.07 -7.27 0.95
N GLU A 52 0.25 -6.87 1.92
CA GLU A 52 -0.87 -5.95 1.74
C GLU A 52 -0.53 -4.67 0.95
N PRO A 53 0.61 -3.98 1.19
CA PRO A 53 1.04 -2.87 0.33
C PRO A 53 1.37 -3.28 -1.11
N ALA A 54 1.95 -4.46 -1.33
CA ALA A 54 2.26 -4.95 -2.67
C ALA A 54 0.97 -5.33 -3.42
N TYR A 55 0.02 -5.94 -2.73
CA TYR A 55 -1.30 -6.27 -3.26
C TYR A 55 -2.12 -5.02 -3.58
N ALA A 56 -2.10 -4.02 -2.70
CA ALA A 56 -2.69 -2.72 -2.96
C ALA A 56 -2.10 -2.04 -4.21
N VAL A 57 -0.77 -2.06 -4.36
CA VAL A 57 -0.10 -1.52 -5.57
C VAL A 57 -0.46 -2.33 -6.82
N LEU A 58 -0.64 -3.65 -6.71
CA LEU A 58 -1.08 -4.47 -7.85
C LEU A 58 -2.50 -4.12 -8.31
N LEU A 59 -3.40 -3.85 -7.37
CA LEU A 59 -4.80 -3.53 -7.65
C LEU A 59 -5.01 -2.08 -8.10
N PHE A 60 -4.34 -1.13 -7.43
CA PHE A 60 -4.60 0.31 -7.57
C PHE A 60 -3.38 1.12 -8.03
N GLY A 61 -2.18 0.52 -8.08
CA GLY A 61 -0.93 1.22 -8.39
C GLY A 61 -0.63 1.39 -9.88
N GLY A 62 -1.49 0.90 -10.76
CA GLY A 62 -1.32 0.98 -12.23
C GLY A 62 -0.09 0.22 -12.74
N THR A 63 0.21 0.35 -14.05
CA THR A 63 1.40 -0.22 -14.72
C THR A 63 2.69 0.47 -14.29
N ASN A 64 3.06 0.34 -13.01
CA ASN A 64 4.35 0.78 -12.51
C ASN A 64 5.23 -0.44 -12.21
N CYS A 65 6.16 -0.71 -13.13
CA CYS A 65 7.15 -1.78 -12.96
C CYS A 65 8.03 -1.49 -11.75
N TYR A 66 8.02 -2.37 -10.75
CA TYR A 66 9.02 -2.37 -9.68
C TYR A 66 10.31 -2.97 -10.24
N ALA A 67 11.06 -2.18 -11.02
CA ALA A 67 12.42 -2.57 -11.37
C ALA A 67 13.25 -2.57 -10.07
N ARG A 68 13.38 -3.75 -9.47
CA ARG A 68 14.27 -4.00 -8.33
C ARG A 68 15.70 -3.87 -8.86
N ILE A 69 16.29 -2.70 -8.68
CA ILE A 69 17.71 -2.49 -8.96
C ILE A 69 18.47 -3.25 -7.87
N SER A 70 18.89 -4.47 -8.16
CA SER A 70 19.92 -5.16 -7.40
C SER A 70 21.26 -4.52 -7.76
N THR A 71 21.73 -3.60 -6.92
CA THR A 71 23.16 -3.23 -6.84
C THR A 71 23.98 -4.36 -6.25
#